data_AF-A0A524NC47-F1
#
_entry.id   AF-A0A524NC47-F1
#
_cell.length_a   1.000
_cell.length_b   1.000
_cell.length_c   1.000
_cell.angle_alpha   90.00
_cell.angle_beta   90.00
_cell.angle_gamma   90.00
#
_symmetry.space_group_name_H-M   'P 1'
#
loop_
_entity.id
_entity.type
_entity.pdbx_description
1 polymer ?
#
loop_
_entity_poly.entity_id
_entity_poly.type
_entity_poly.pdbx_seq_one_letter_code
_entity_poly.pdbx_strand_id
1 'polypeptide(L)'
;MWIISAPAGNKITKIEKHGETVIPNGRIVTPAGTSILTAPHPYGLTLSPDGNMAVTANSGTNPLSITIVREILSQHPEVQQIPPGPSTDAGVLASVFMGLAVSPDMQTIYVAGGQENKIFLFDANSGEKQGYIDCSDSTT
;
A
#
# COMPACT_ATOMS: atom_id res chain seq x y z
N MET A 1 34.12 -31.04 14.23
CA MET A 1 33.08 -30.28 14.93
C MET A 1 32.41 -29.40 13.90
N TRP A 2 31.10 -29.51 13.71
CA TRP A 2 30.36 -28.65 12.79
C TRP A 2 29.76 -27.49 13.58
N ILE A 3 30.04 -26.26 13.16
CA ILE A 3 29.49 -25.05 13.77
C ILE A 3 28.45 -24.51 12.79
N ILE A 4 27.20 -24.42 13.25
CA ILE A 4 26.14 -23.73 12.52
C ILE A 4 26.13 -22.28 13.01
N SER A 5 26.12 -21.34 12.07
CA SER A 5 26.01 -19.91 12.37
C SER A 5 24.96 -19.27 11.47
N ALA A 6 24.43 -18.13 11.89
CA ALA A 6 23.48 -17.38 11.08
C ALA A 6 24.19 -16.80 9.83
N PRO A 7 23.48 -16.59 8.70
CA PRO A 7 24.06 -16.01 7.49
C PRO A 7 24.80 -14.69 7.70
N ALA A 8 24.36 -13.87 8.66
CA ALA A 8 24.96 -12.58 8.98
C ALA A 8 26.24 -12.67 9.84
N GLY A 9 26.62 -13.86 10.32
CA GLY A 9 27.80 -14.03 11.19
C GLY A 9 27.71 -13.15 12.45
N ASN A 10 28.70 -12.28 12.63
CA ASN A 10 28.78 -11.35 13.76
C ASN A 10 28.10 -9.98 13.50
N LYS A 11 27.44 -9.78 12.36
CA LYS A 11 26.74 -8.52 12.06
C LYS A 11 25.54 -8.35 13.01
N ILE A 12 25.32 -7.13 13.47
CA ILE A 12 24.14 -6.77 14.28
C ILE A 12 22.90 -6.57 13.40
N THR A 13 21.72 -6.70 14.01
CA THR A 13 20.45 -6.30 13.40
C THR A 13 20.53 -4.85 12.91
N LYS A 14 20.24 -4.63 11.63
CA LYS A 14 20.29 -3.32 11.00
C LYS A 14 19.31 -3.25 9.85
N ILE A 15 18.51 -2.18 9.81
CA ILE A 15 17.60 -1.89 8.71
C ILE A 15 18.36 -1.02 7.69
N GLU A 16 18.56 -1.56 6.49
CA GLU A 16 19.11 -0.85 5.33
C GLU A 16 18.05 -0.84 4.22
N LYS A 17 17.34 0.29 4.06
CA LYS A 17 16.16 0.38 3.20
C LYS A 17 16.43 0.11 1.71
N HIS A 18 17.65 0.43 1.26
CA HIS A 18 18.09 0.29 -0.12
C HIS A 18 19.18 -0.78 -0.29
N GLY A 19 19.38 -1.63 0.72
CA GLY A 19 20.49 -2.58 0.74
C GLY A 19 20.22 -3.79 1.61
N GLU A 20 21.31 -4.37 2.10
CA GLU A 20 21.28 -5.59 2.90
C GLU A 20 20.78 -5.32 4.32
N THR A 21 19.56 -5.75 4.64
CA THR A 21 19.00 -5.71 5.99
C THR A 21 19.31 -7.01 6.74
N VAL A 22 19.88 -6.89 7.94
CA VAL A 22 20.06 -8.02 8.86
C VAL A 22 18.87 -8.03 9.83
N ILE A 23 18.09 -9.11 9.81
CA ILE A 23 16.91 -9.27 10.69
C ILE A 23 17.30 -10.00 12.00
N PRO A 24 16.47 -9.94 13.07
CA PRO A 24 16.87 -10.39 14.41
C PRO A 24 17.36 -11.84 14.55
N ASN A 25 17.04 -12.72 13.61
CA ASN A 25 17.52 -14.11 13.60
C ASN A 25 18.84 -14.30 12.80
N GLY A 26 19.51 -13.21 12.44
CA GLY A 26 20.76 -13.19 11.68
C GLY A 26 20.61 -13.60 10.21
N ARG A 27 19.40 -13.70 9.68
CA ARG A 27 19.17 -13.79 8.23
C ARG A 27 19.30 -12.43 7.57
N ILE A 28 19.48 -12.48 6.26
CA ILE A 28 19.69 -11.32 5.40
C ILE A 28 18.50 -11.17 4.46
N VAL A 29 18.01 -9.94 4.31
CA VAL A 29 16.99 -9.55 3.35
C VAL A 29 17.55 -8.43 2.48
N THR A 30 17.64 -8.67 1.18
CA THR A 30 18.08 -7.68 0.20
C THR A 30 16.99 -7.52 -0.85
N PRO A 31 16.51 -6.30 -1.13
CA PRO A 31 15.55 -6.06 -2.20
C PRO A 31 16.10 -6.52 -3.55
N ALA A 32 15.29 -7.22 -4.35
CA ALA A 32 15.65 -7.57 -5.72
C ALA A 32 15.64 -6.34 -6.67
N GLY A 33 15.03 -5.23 -6.24
CA GLY A 33 14.91 -3.98 -6.98
C GLY A 33 14.68 -2.81 -6.02
N THR A 34 13.87 -1.84 -6.43
CA THR A 34 13.59 -0.64 -5.63
C THR A 34 12.61 -0.92 -4.50
N SER A 35 12.98 -0.59 -3.27
CA SER A 35 12.06 -0.54 -2.13
C SER A 35 11.31 0.79 -2.11
N ILE A 36 9.98 0.75 -2.17
CA ILE A 36 9.10 1.93 -2.09
C ILE A 36 8.43 1.92 -0.72
N LEU A 37 8.56 3.02 0.02
CA LEU A 37 7.93 3.15 1.33
C LEU A 37 6.48 3.59 1.15
N THR A 38 5.55 2.83 1.74
CA THR A 38 4.12 3.17 1.81
C THR A 38 3.75 3.65 3.21
N ALA A 39 2.49 4.01 3.43
CA ALA A 39 2.00 4.21 4.79
C ALA A 39 1.99 2.89 5.58
N PRO A 40 1.96 2.94 6.93
CA PRO A 40 1.96 1.76 7.78
C PRO A 40 0.77 0.82 7.52
N HIS A 41 0.96 -0.48 7.77
CA HIS A 41 -0.06 -1.53 7.65
C HIS A 41 -0.69 -1.71 6.24
N PRO A 42 0.12 -1.82 5.16
CA PRO A 42 -0.39 -2.09 3.82
C PRO A 42 -0.89 -3.53 3.71
N TYR A 43 -2.16 -3.78 4.01
CA TYR A 43 -2.76 -5.13 4.00
C TYR A 43 -3.43 -5.50 2.68
N GLY A 44 -3.86 -4.52 1.89
CA GLY A 44 -4.29 -4.75 0.50
C GLY A 44 -3.24 -4.25 -0.48
N LEU A 45 -3.14 -4.92 -1.64
CA LEU A 45 -2.31 -4.50 -2.77
C LEU A 45 -3.02 -4.88 -4.08
N THR A 46 -3.03 -3.97 -5.04
CA THR A 46 -3.43 -4.27 -6.43
C THR A 46 -2.53 -3.54 -7.41
N LEU A 47 -2.52 -4.01 -8.67
CA LEU A 47 -1.83 -3.38 -9.79
C LEU A 47 -2.86 -2.83 -10.79
N SER A 48 -2.49 -1.79 -11.52
CA SER A 48 -3.20 -1.41 -12.74
C SER A 48 -3.11 -2.50 -13.80
N PRO A 49 -4.07 -2.54 -14.75
CA PRO A 49 -4.05 -3.42 -15.92
C PRO A 49 -2.73 -3.42 -16.71
N ASP A 50 -2.06 -2.27 -16.82
CA ASP A 50 -0.77 -2.15 -17.51
C ASP A 50 0.45 -2.51 -16.63
N GLY A 51 0.22 -2.78 -15.34
CA GLY A 51 1.25 -3.11 -14.36
C GLY A 51 2.15 -1.93 -13.96
N ASN A 52 1.87 -0.69 -14.39
CA ASN A 52 2.73 0.47 -14.12
C ASN A 52 2.25 1.34 -12.95
N MET A 53 1.14 0.98 -12.30
CA MET A 53 0.66 1.58 -11.07
C MET A 53 0.38 0.48 -10.04
N ALA A 54 0.74 0.73 -8.78
CA ALA A 54 0.41 -0.11 -7.64
C ALA A 54 -0.39 0.70 -6.62
N VAL A 55 -1.39 0.08 -5.99
CA VAL A 55 -2.18 0.71 -4.93
C VAL A 55 -2.17 -0.17 -3.70
N THR A 56 -1.82 0.38 -2.54
CA THR A 56 -1.93 -0.30 -1.25
C THR A 56 -3.10 0.23 -0.43
N ALA A 57 -3.74 -0.67 0.33
CA ALA A 57 -4.74 -0.34 1.34
C ALA A 57 -4.08 -0.43 2.70
N ASN A 58 -3.89 0.72 3.33
CA ASN A 58 -3.19 0.86 4.60
C ASN A 58 -4.22 0.92 5.71
N SER A 59 -4.44 -0.23 6.37
CA SER A 59 -5.51 -0.44 7.33
C SER A 59 -4.97 -1.08 8.59
N GLY A 60 -5.39 -0.66 9.78
CA GLY A 60 -4.99 -1.30 11.04
C GLY A 60 -4.95 -0.33 12.22
N THR A 61 -4.09 0.68 12.12
CA THR A 61 -4.09 1.83 13.04
C THR A 61 -3.97 3.12 12.25
N ASN A 62 -4.43 4.23 12.82
CA ASN A 62 -4.40 5.52 12.12
C ASN A 62 -2.98 5.89 11.65
N PRO A 63 -2.83 6.45 10.43
CA PRO A 63 -3.91 6.83 9.52
C PRO A 63 -4.42 5.69 8.63
N LEU A 64 -5.74 5.61 8.46
CA LEU A 64 -6.34 4.81 7.39
C LEU A 64 -6.12 5.53 6.08
N SER A 65 -5.48 4.86 5.12
CA SER A 65 -5.12 5.48 3.85
C SER A 65 -5.04 4.47 2.72
N ILE A 66 -4.99 4.97 1.49
CA ILE A 66 -4.38 4.26 0.37
C ILE A 66 -3.03 4.90 0.03
N THR A 67 -2.11 4.12 -0.51
CA THR A 67 -0.93 4.66 -1.20
C THR A 67 -1.01 4.30 -2.67
N ILE A 68 -1.05 5.31 -3.52
CA ILE A 68 -0.96 5.15 -4.98
C ILE A 68 0.51 5.33 -5.35
N VAL A 69 1.08 4.36 -6.03
CA VAL A 69 2.42 4.41 -6.59
C VAL A 69 2.30 4.38 -8.10
N ARG A 70 2.59 5.49 -8.77
CA ARG A 70 2.54 5.62 -10.23
C ARG A 70 3.93 5.46 -10.83
N GLU A 71 3.95 5.04 -12.09
CA GLU A 71 5.18 4.83 -12.87
C GLU A 71 6.18 3.89 -12.19
N ILE A 72 5.69 2.76 -11.64
CA ILE A 72 6.52 1.83 -10.86
C ILE A 72 7.65 1.19 -11.68
N LEU A 73 7.54 1.21 -13.01
CA LEU A 73 8.55 0.72 -13.94
C LEU A 73 9.58 1.80 -14.34
N SER A 74 9.39 3.05 -13.91
CA SER A 74 10.32 4.14 -14.17
C SER A 74 11.44 4.19 -13.11
N GLN A 75 12.46 5.01 -13.36
CA GLN A 75 13.53 5.25 -12.39
C GLN A 75 13.07 6.12 -11.21
N HIS A 76 11.93 6.80 -11.36
CA HIS A 76 11.43 7.80 -10.43
C HIS A 76 9.91 7.60 -10.21
N PRO A 77 9.51 6.52 -9.53
CA PRO A 77 8.10 6.29 -9.23
C PRO A 77 7.54 7.41 -8.35
N GLU A 78 6.32 7.83 -8.65
CA GLU A 78 5.60 8.82 -7.86
C GLU A 78 4.82 8.10 -6.75
N VAL A 79 4.93 8.58 -5.51
CA VAL A 79 4.25 7.98 -4.34
C VAL A 79 3.30 9.02 -3.74
N GLN A 80 2.02 8.71 -3.69
CA GLN A 80 0.99 9.56 -3.11
C GLN A 80 0.21 8.80 -2.04
N GLN A 81 0.16 9.33 -0.82
CA GLN A 81 -0.69 8.82 0.25
C GLN A 81 -1.99 9.62 0.33
N ILE A 82 -3.12 8.93 0.52
CA ILE A 82 -4.45 9.53 0.56
C ILE A 82 -5.25 8.97 1.74
N PRO A 83 -5.70 9.81 2.69
CA PRO A 83 -5.35 11.23 2.84
C PRO A 83 -3.86 11.44 3.17
N PRO A 84 -3.29 12.62 2.87
CA PRO A 84 -1.89 12.91 3.14
C PRO A 84 -1.62 13.08 4.64
N GLY A 85 -0.41 12.69 5.06
CA GLY A 85 0.07 12.91 6.43
C GLY A 85 -0.31 11.81 7.42
N PRO A 86 -0.02 12.01 8.71
CA PRO A 86 -0.18 10.98 9.74
C PRO A 86 -1.60 10.82 10.28
N SER A 87 -2.55 11.65 9.82
CA SER A 87 -3.92 11.69 10.33
C SER A 87 -4.90 11.21 9.26
N THR A 88 -5.87 10.39 9.69
CA THR A 88 -7.02 10.05 8.84
C THR A 88 -7.93 11.26 8.73
N ASP A 89 -8.19 11.71 7.50
CA ASP A 89 -9.30 12.62 7.22
C ASP A 89 -10.55 11.78 6.90
N ALA A 90 -11.51 11.77 7.84
CA ALA A 90 -12.76 11.02 7.69
C ALA A 90 -13.60 11.49 6.50
N GLY A 91 -13.47 12.76 6.06
CA GLY A 91 -14.16 13.26 4.88
C GLY A 91 -13.64 12.64 3.58
N VAL A 92 -12.35 12.30 3.55
CA VAL A 92 -11.70 11.64 2.42
C VAL A 92 -11.88 10.13 2.53
N LEU A 93 -11.46 9.53 3.65
CA LEU A 93 -11.44 8.09 3.81
C LEU A 93 -11.64 7.69 5.29
N ALA A 94 -12.90 7.59 5.70
CA ALA A 94 -13.29 7.22 7.07
C ALA A 94 -12.93 5.78 7.44
N SER A 95 -12.86 4.88 6.45
CA SER A 95 -12.49 3.49 6.64
C SER A 95 -11.86 2.91 5.38
N VAL A 96 -10.92 2.00 5.57
CA VAL A 96 -10.27 1.21 4.51
C VAL A 96 -10.22 -0.22 4.96
N PHE A 97 -10.64 -1.11 4.07
CA PHE A 97 -10.41 -2.54 4.20
C PHE A 97 -9.55 -3.04 3.03
N MET A 98 -9.12 -4.30 3.08
CA MET A 98 -8.11 -4.87 2.17
C MET A 98 -8.52 -4.88 0.69
N GLY A 99 -9.79 -4.70 0.36
CA GLY A 99 -10.30 -4.78 -1.01
C GLY A 99 -9.93 -3.56 -1.85
N LEU A 100 -9.22 -3.80 -2.96
CA LEU A 100 -8.84 -2.80 -3.95
C LEU A 100 -9.04 -3.32 -5.37
N ALA A 101 -9.45 -2.43 -6.28
CA ALA A 101 -9.44 -2.69 -7.72
C ALA A 101 -9.12 -1.42 -8.51
N VAL A 102 -8.44 -1.58 -9.65
CA VAL A 102 -8.25 -0.51 -10.63
C VAL A 102 -9.13 -0.82 -11.84
N SER A 103 -9.85 0.18 -12.35
CA SER A 103 -10.71 0.02 -13.52
C SER A 103 -9.90 -0.38 -14.77
N PRO A 104 -10.50 -1.08 -15.75
CA PRO A 104 -9.81 -1.46 -16.98
C PRO A 104 -9.28 -0.27 -17.80
N ASP A 105 -9.94 0.88 -17.72
CA ASP A 105 -9.52 2.14 -18.37
C ASP A 105 -8.46 2.92 -17.56
N MET A 106 -8.07 2.40 -16.39
CA MET A 106 -7.08 2.97 -15.48
C MET A 106 -7.43 4.34 -14.91
N GLN A 107 -8.72 4.74 -14.93
CA GLN A 107 -9.15 6.05 -14.43
C GLN A 107 -9.65 6.03 -12.98
N THR A 108 -10.15 4.89 -12.51
CA THR A 108 -10.79 4.79 -11.19
C THR A 108 -10.16 3.69 -10.34
N ILE A 109 -9.86 4.05 -9.10
CA ILE A 109 -9.48 3.13 -8.03
C ILE A 109 -10.69 2.93 -7.13
N TYR A 110 -11.10 1.67 -6.97
CA TYR A 110 -12.15 1.25 -6.06
C TYR A 110 -11.52 0.79 -4.74
N VAL A 111 -11.99 1.34 -3.64
CA VAL A 111 -11.50 1.05 -2.29
C VAL A 111 -12.64 0.55 -1.42
N ALA A 112 -12.50 -0.64 -0.85
CA ALA A 112 -13.51 -1.18 0.06
C ALA A 112 -13.53 -0.37 1.37
N GLY A 113 -14.66 0.27 1.67
CA GLY A 113 -14.86 1.12 2.84
C GLY A 113 -15.18 0.38 4.13
N GLY A 114 -15.05 -0.96 4.17
CA GLY A 114 -15.25 -1.77 5.37
C GLY A 114 -16.58 -1.49 6.08
N GLN A 115 -16.49 -0.90 7.28
CA GLN A 115 -17.64 -0.61 8.14
C GLN A 115 -18.56 0.50 7.62
N GLU A 116 -18.12 1.25 6.61
CA GLU A 116 -18.93 2.32 5.98
C GLU A 116 -19.99 1.77 5.03
N ASN A 117 -20.01 0.45 4.74
CA ASN A 117 -20.88 -0.17 3.73
C ASN A 117 -20.81 0.54 2.37
N LYS A 118 -19.62 1.03 2.00
CA LYS A 118 -19.38 1.78 0.77
C LYS A 118 -18.18 1.22 0.03
N ILE A 119 -18.18 1.37 -1.29
CA ILE A 119 -16.97 1.34 -2.11
C ILE A 119 -16.63 2.77 -2.46
N PHE A 120 -15.47 3.27 -2.02
CA PHE A 120 -15.00 4.60 -2.37
C PHE A 120 -14.34 4.58 -3.75
N LEU A 121 -14.54 5.66 -4.51
CA LEU A 121 -13.98 5.85 -5.85
C LEU A 121 -12.98 7.00 -5.79
N PHE A 122 -11.76 6.74 -6.26
CA PHE A 122 -10.69 7.71 -6.39
C PHE A 122 -10.23 7.79 -7.84
N ASP A 123 -9.88 8.99 -8.29
CA ASP A 123 -9.20 9.18 -9.57
C ASP A 123 -7.79 8.59 -9.47
N ALA A 124 -7.42 7.75 -10.43
CA ALA A 124 -6.12 7.08 -10.43
C ALA A 124 -4.93 8.05 -10.63
N ASN A 125 -5.14 9.14 -11.37
CA ASN A 125 -4.10 10.09 -11.73
C ASN A 125 -3.91 11.15 -10.65
N SER A 126 -5.00 11.78 -10.22
CA SER A 126 -4.94 12.87 -9.23
C SER A 126 -5.02 12.37 -7.78
N GLY A 127 -5.61 11.19 -7.57
CA GLY A 127 -5.94 10.71 -6.23
C GLY A 127 -7.19 11.38 -5.63
N GLU A 128 -7.89 12.22 -6.39
CA GLU A 128 -9.08 12.89 -5.87
C GLU A 128 -10.22 11.91 -5.64
N LYS A 129 -10.97 12.09 -4.55
CA LYS A 129 -12.17 11.31 -4.27
C LYS A 129 -13.26 11.72 -5.26
N GLN A 130 -13.65 10.79 -6.13
CA GLN A 130 -14.70 10.97 -7.13
C GLN A 130 -16.10 10.70 -6.55
N GLY A 131 -16.21 9.81 -5.57
CA GLY A 131 -17.50 9.46 -4.97
C GLY A 131 -17.47 8.16 -4.18
N TYR A 132 -18.64 7.52 -4.07
CA TYR A 132 -18.78 6.20 -3.50
C TYR A 132 -20.00 5.46 -4.08
N ILE A 133 -19.97 4.14 -4.04
CA ILE A 133 -21.11 3.25 -4.24
C ILE A 133 -21.62 2.83 -2.86
N ASP A 134 -22.90 3.04 -2.59
CA ASP A 134 -23.55 2.57 -1.37
C ASP A 134 -23.91 1.09 -1.51
N CYS A 135 -23.47 0.28 -0.55
CA CYS A 135 -23.73 -1.16 -0.50
C CYS A 135 -24.80 -1.54 0.54
N SER A 136 -25.39 -0.55 1.24
CA SER A 136 -26.43 -0.78 2.24
C SER A 136 -27.84 -0.88 1.65
N ASP A 137 -28.01 -0.48 0.40
CA ASP A 137 -29.32 -0.46 -0.25
C ASP A 137 -29.69 -1.86 -0.76
N SER A 138 -30.53 -2.56 0.00
CA SER A 138 -31.18 -3.78 -0.45
C SER A 138 -32.54 -3.42 -1.04
N THR A 139 -32.59 -3.11 -2.34
CA THR A 139 -33.88 -3.08 -3.05
C THR A 139 -34.35 -4.52 -3.24
N THR A 140 -35.11 -5.01 -2.26
CA THR A 140 -35.95 -6.21 -2.36
C THR A 140 -37.39 -5.83 -2.01
#